data_AF-A0A4Q0PQD0-F1
#
_entry.id   AF-A0A4Q0PQD0-F1
#
_cell.length_a   1.000
_cell.length_b   1.000
_cell.length_c   1.000
_cell.angle_alpha   90.00
_cell.angle_beta   90.00
_cell.angle_gamma   90.00
#
_symmetry.space_group_name_H-M   'P 1'
#
loop_
_entity.id
_entity.type
_entity.pdbx_description
1 polymer ?
#
loop_
_entity_poly.entity_id
_entity_poly.type
_entity_poly.pdbx_seq_one_letter_code
_entity_poly.pdbx_strand_id
1 'polypeptide(L)'
;MKNNIAIAILCALLISSCVENPNVTEEVYLSNPNATSSWITGLKRQLAITTNTVNINVAITSDNYFNNYSQYSKVFDALQISFIDVDVNALQADVQALREMASYGIETILPSDDSATEEDEAYMYMLPITMPNKLLSNSYLPIFKFYWISYILPLLLI
;
A
#
# COMPACT_ATOMS: atom_id res chain seq x y z
N MET A 1 18.29 27.06 -38.65
CA MET A 1 18.81 27.83 -37.50
C MET A 1 17.70 28.33 -36.57
N LYS A 2 16.64 28.98 -37.06
CA LYS A 2 15.48 29.43 -36.23
C LYS A 2 14.79 28.32 -35.42
N ASN A 3 14.58 27.12 -36.00
CA ASN A 3 13.96 25.99 -35.29
C ASN A 3 14.79 25.49 -34.10
N ASN A 4 16.12 25.46 -34.22
CA ASN A 4 16.98 24.95 -33.16
C ASN A 4 17.02 25.89 -31.95
N ILE A 5 16.86 27.19 -32.18
CA ILE A 5 16.75 28.20 -31.12
C ILE A 5 15.40 28.08 -30.41
N ALA A 6 14.30 27.86 -31.15
CA ALA A 6 12.99 27.66 -30.55
C ALA A 6 12.93 26.40 -29.67
N ILE A 7 13.56 25.30 -30.09
CA ILE A 7 13.65 24.06 -29.31
C ILE A 7 14.49 24.26 -28.04
N ALA A 8 15.61 25.01 -28.12
CA ALA A 8 16.43 25.31 -26.95
C ALA A 8 15.69 26.18 -25.92
N ILE A 9 14.89 27.15 -26.37
CA ILE A 9 14.06 27.99 -25.49
C ILE A 9 12.94 27.15 -24.85
N LEU A 10 12.31 26.24 -25.60
CA LEU A 10 11.29 25.33 -25.07
C LEU A 10 11.88 24.39 -24.01
N CYS A 11 13.05 23.79 -24.25
CA CYS A 11 13.74 22.98 -23.25
C CYS A 11 14.12 23.80 -22.01
N ALA A 12 14.65 25.02 -22.18
CA ALA A 12 14.99 25.88 -21.04
C ALA A 12 13.76 26.25 -20.19
N LEU A 13 12.61 26.49 -20.82
CA LEU A 13 11.35 26.75 -20.12
C LEU A 13 10.80 25.50 -19.42
N LEU A 14 10.94 24.32 -20.02
CA LEU A 14 10.51 23.05 -19.43
C LEU A 14 11.37 22.61 -18.23
N ILE A 15 12.65 23.01 -18.18
CA ILE A 15 13.56 22.69 -17.06
C ILE A 15 13.34 23.65 -15.88
N SER A 16 12.84 24.87 -16.12
CA SER A 16 12.61 25.88 -15.07
C SER A 16 11.40 25.63 -14.16
N SER A 17 10.58 24.60 -14.42
CA SER A 17 9.40 24.27 -13.61
C SER A 17 9.70 23.35 -12.42
N CYS A 18 10.94 22.87 -12.25
CA CYS A 18 11.36 22.10 -11.09
C CYS A 18 11.66 23.04 -9.90
N VAL A 19 10.64 23.71 -9.39
CA VAL A 19 10.72 24.40 -8.09
C VAL A 19 10.44 23.36 -7.02
N GLU A 20 11.51 22.74 -6.50
CA GLU A 20 11.42 21.82 -5.38
C GLU A 20 11.31 22.61 -4.08
N ASN A 21 10.30 22.29 -3.26
CA ASN A 21 10.16 22.92 -1.96
C ASN A 21 11.23 22.36 -1.02
N PRO A 22 12.20 23.17 -0.57
CA PRO A 22 13.31 22.68 0.25
C PRO A 22 12.87 22.14 1.62
N ASN A 23 11.61 22.32 2.02
CA ASN A 23 11.06 21.81 3.28
C ASN A 23 10.21 20.53 3.12
N VAL A 24 9.95 20.08 1.89
CA VAL A 24 9.07 18.93 1.61
C VAL A 24 9.77 17.99 0.62
N THR A 25 10.96 17.55 1.00
CA THR A 25 11.72 16.52 0.29
C THR A 25 11.84 15.26 1.15
N GLU A 26 12.16 14.15 0.51
CA GLU A 26 12.35 12.85 1.18
C GLU A 26 13.53 12.90 2.17
N GLU A 27 14.63 13.57 1.80
CA GLU A 27 15.81 13.69 2.65
C GLU A 27 15.51 14.50 3.92
N VAL A 28 14.72 15.57 3.78
CA VAL A 28 14.27 16.36 4.93
C VAL A 28 13.31 15.56 5.80
N TYR A 29 12.45 14.75 5.19
CA TYR A 29 11.56 13.86 5.95
C TYR A 29 12.32 12.80 6.74
N LEU A 30 13.27 12.10 6.10
CA LEU A 30 14.05 11.02 6.72
C LEU A 30 15.02 11.52 7.79
N SER A 31 15.48 12.77 7.70
CA SER A 31 16.35 13.37 8.72
C SER A 31 15.60 13.96 9.92
N ASN A 32 14.27 14.06 9.85
CA ASN A 32 13.47 14.55 10.96
C ASN A 32 13.25 13.46 12.02
N PRO A 33 13.29 13.82 13.32
CA PRO A 33 12.99 12.86 14.38
C PRO A 33 11.52 12.43 14.34
N ASN A 34 11.24 11.18 14.69
CA ASN A 34 9.91 10.56 14.68
C ASN A 34 9.28 10.42 13.28
N ALA A 35 10.08 10.36 12.21
CA ALA A 35 9.61 10.05 10.87
C ALA A 35 8.78 8.76 10.85
N THR A 36 9.23 7.73 11.59
CA THR A 36 8.55 6.44 11.74
C THR A 36 7.14 6.61 12.30
N SER A 37 6.96 7.38 13.38
CA SER A 37 5.63 7.59 13.98
C SER A 37 4.65 8.25 13.01
N SER A 38 5.11 9.22 12.22
CA SER A 38 4.31 9.86 11.17
C SER A 38 3.95 8.85 10.07
N TRP A 39 4.92 8.04 9.63
CA TRP A 39 4.69 7.00 8.63
C TRP A 39 3.70 5.94 9.09
N ILE A 40 3.82 5.47 10.33
CA ILE A 40 2.90 4.51 10.96
C ILE A 40 1.48 5.06 10.97
N THR A 41 1.30 6.36 11.20
CA THR A 41 -0.01 7.01 11.12
C THR A 41 -0.57 6.96 9.69
N GLY A 42 0.28 7.20 8.69
CA GLY A 42 -0.05 7.02 7.28
C GLY A 42 -0.43 5.57 6.92
N LEU A 43 0.33 4.60 7.42
CA LEU A 43 0.06 3.17 7.26
C LEU A 43 -1.26 2.75 7.90
N LYS A 44 -1.57 3.23 9.11
CA LYS A 44 -2.87 2.99 9.77
C LYS A 44 -4.03 3.52 8.94
N ARG A 45 -3.89 4.71 8.37
CA ARG A 45 -4.88 5.27 7.44
C ARG A 45 -5.03 4.39 6.20
N GLN A 46 -3.93 3.98 5.58
CA GLN A 46 -3.99 3.14 4.39
C GLN A 46 -4.62 1.78 4.70
N LEU A 47 -4.29 1.17 5.84
CA LEU A 47 -4.92 -0.06 6.31
C LEU A 47 -6.43 0.10 6.46
N ALA A 48 -6.90 1.22 7.01
CA ALA A 48 -8.33 1.49 7.14
C ALA A 48 -9.03 1.59 5.77
N ILE A 49 -8.39 2.23 4.78
CA ILE A 49 -8.88 2.31 3.39
C ILE A 49 -8.94 0.92 2.78
N THR A 50 -7.83 0.18 2.81
CA THR A 50 -7.75 -1.18 2.27
C THR A 50 -8.77 -2.11 2.93
N THR A 51 -8.92 -2.04 4.25
CA THR A 51 -9.91 -2.85 4.99
C THR A 51 -11.34 -2.52 4.56
N ASN A 52 -11.66 -1.23 4.38
CA ASN A 52 -12.96 -0.82 3.89
C ASN A 52 -13.22 -1.36 2.47
N THR A 53 -12.27 -1.20 1.55
CA THR A 53 -12.41 -1.67 0.17
C THR A 53 -12.56 -3.20 0.12
N VAL A 54 -11.77 -3.95 0.88
CA VAL A 54 -11.89 -5.41 0.96
C VAL A 54 -13.24 -5.84 1.53
N ASN A 55 -13.66 -5.26 2.66
CA ASN A 55 -14.92 -5.65 3.32
C ASN A 55 -16.13 -5.38 2.42
N ILE A 56 -16.16 -4.25 1.73
CA ILE A 56 -17.26 -3.94 0.81
C ILE A 56 -17.29 -4.93 -0.33
N ASN A 57 -16.15 -5.19 -0.99
CA ASN A 57 -16.06 -6.12 -2.11
C ASN A 57 -16.42 -7.57 -1.71
N VAL A 58 -16.04 -8.02 -0.51
CA VAL A 58 -16.46 -9.32 0.03
C VAL A 58 -17.96 -9.33 0.31
N ALA A 59 -18.51 -8.28 0.92
CA ALA A 59 -19.94 -8.21 1.23
C ALA A 59 -20.81 -8.23 -0.03
N ILE A 60 -20.46 -7.46 -1.07
CA ILE A 60 -21.24 -7.41 -2.33
C ILE A 60 -21.07 -8.65 -3.20
N THR A 61 -19.95 -9.38 -3.06
CA THR A 61 -19.74 -10.66 -3.74
C THR A 61 -20.39 -11.82 -2.99
N SER A 62 -20.70 -11.63 -1.71
CA SER A 62 -21.41 -12.64 -0.92
C SER A 62 -22.86 -12.76 -1.37
N ASP A 63 -23.41 -13.97 -1.24
CA ASP A 63 -24.82 -14.28 -1.46
C ASP A 63 -25.78 -13.59 -0.47
N ASN A 64 -25.21 -12.94 0.57
CA ASN A 64 -25.96 -12.27 1.62
C ASN A 64 -26.38 -10.84 1.27
N TYR A 65 -25.95 -10.30 0.13
CA TYR A 65 -26.26 -8.95 -0.30
C TYR A 65 -26.69 -8.92 -1.77
N PHE A 66 -27.82 -8.27 -2.06
CA PHE A 66 -28.27 -8.04 -3.42
C PHE A 66 -28.06 -6.58 -3.81
N ASN A 67 -27.19 -6.32 -4.79
CA ASN A 67 -26.70 -4.99 -5.07
C ASN A 67 -27.65 -4.13 -5.92
N ASN A 68 -28.79 -3.68 -5.40
CA ASN A 68 -29.73 -2.85 -6.19
C ASN A 68 -29.44 -1.33 -6.19
N TYR A 69 -28.89 -0.80 -5.10
CA TYR A 69 -28.87 0.66 -4.86
C TYR A 69 -27.48 1.27 -4.70
N SER A 70 -26.41 0.47 -4.70
CA SER A 70 -25.04 1.00 -4.61
C SER A 70 -24.48 1.38 -5.98
N GLN A 71 -23.37 2.11 -5.99
CA GLN A 71 -22.61 2.45 -7.21
C GLN A 71 -21.62 1.35 -7.63
N TYR A 72 -21.48 0.28 -6.83
CA TYR A 72 -20.60 -0.84 -7.16
C TYR A 72 -21.17 -1.69 -8.29
N SER A 73 -20.27 -2.37 -8.99
CA SER A 73 -20.55 -3.29 -10.09
C SER A 73 -21.64 -4.30 -9.72
N LYS A 74 -22.65 -4.40 -10.58
CA LYS A 74 -23.75 -5.37 -10.46
C LYS A 74 -23.37 -6.76 -10.94
N VAL A 75 -22.23 -6.84 -11.62
CA VAL A 75 -21.71 -8.06 -12.21
C VAL A 75 -21.30 -9.06 -11.11
N PHE A 76 -21.03 -8.59 -9.90
CA PHE A 76 -20.74 -9.43 -8.74
C PHE A 76 -21.93 -10.25 -8.24
N ASP A 77 -23.18 -9.78 -8.44
CA ASP A 77 -24.39 -10.56 -8.12
C ASP A 77 -24.47 -11.85 -8.97
N ALA A 78 -23.85 -11.85 -10.15
CA ALA A 78 -23.74 -12.99 -11.06
C ALA A 78 -22.40 -13.76 -10.93
N LEU A 79 -21.59 -13.45 -9.91
CA LEU A 79 -20.25 -14.02 -9.67
C LEU A 79 -19.27 -13.87 -10.85
N GLN A 80 -19.44 -12.83 -11.67
CA GLN A 80 -18.56 -12.55 -12.79
C GLN A 80 -17.47 -11.56 -12.39
N ILE A 81 -16.42 -12.04 -11.72
CA ILE A 81 -15.33 -11.20 -11.22
C ILE A 81 -14.26 -11.03 -12.30
N SER A 82 -14.06 -9.80 -12.76
CA SER A 82 -13.07 -9.45 -13.77
C SER A 82 -11.99 -8.53 -13.20
N PHE A 83 -10.73 -8.78 -13.52
CA PHE A 83 -9.61 -7.96 -13.04
C PHE A 83 -9.58 -6.54 -13.64
N ILE A 84 -10.29 -6.31 -14.75
CA ILE A 84 -10.44 -4.99 -15.36
C ILE A 84 -11.67 -4.23 -14.83
N ASP A 85 -12.49 -4.85 -13.98
CA ASP A 85 -13.60 -4.16 -13.32
C ASP A 85 -13.02 -3.07 -12.39
N VAL A 86 -13.68 -1.92 -12.37
CA VAL A 86 -13.20 -0.73 -11.65
C VAL A 86 -13.09 -0.99 -10.15
N ASP A 87 -14.00 -1.77 -9.57
CA ASP A 87 -14.03 -2.04 -8.13
C ASP A 87 -12.95 -3.06 -7.73
N VAL A 88 -12.71 -4.06 -8.61
CA VAL A 88 -11.62 -5.04 -8.43
C VAL A 88 -10.27 -4.36 -8.57
N ASN A 89 -10.11 -3.48 -9.56
CA ASN A 89 -8.88 -2.74 -9.78
C ASN A 89 -8.57 -1.81 -8.59
N ALA A 90 -9.58 -1.08 -8.08
CA ALA A 90 -9.42 -0.25 -6.90
C ALA A 90 -8.99 -1.07 -5.66
N LEU A 91 -9.60 -2.24 -5.44
CA LEU A 91 -9.18 -3.16 -4.38
C LEU A 91 -7.72 -3.59 -4.53
N GLN A 92 -7.32 -3.99 -5.74
CA GLN A 92 -5.95 -4.41 -6.02
C GLN A 92 -4.95 -3.27 -5.76
N ALA A 93 -5.27 -2.05 -6.21
CA ALA A 93 -4.46 -0.87 -6.00
C ALA A 93 -4.32 -0.52 -4.51
N ASP A 94 -5.41 -0.58 -3.74
CA ASP A 94 -5.39 -0.31 -2.29
C ASP A 94 -4.54 -1.32 -1.51
N VAL A 95 -4.60 -2.60 -1.91
CA VAL A 95 -3.78 -3.67 -1.31
C VAL A 95 -2.30 -3.48 -1.69
N GLN A 96 -2.01 -3.15 -2.95
CA GLN A 96 -0.64 -2.88 -3.41
C GLN A 96 -0.06 -1.65 -2.72
N ALA A 97 -0.82 -0.57 -2.60
CA ALA A 97 -0.38 0.64 -1.91
C ALA A 97 -0.02 0.35 -0.45
N LEU A 98 -0.87 -0.40 0.28
CA LEU A 98 -0.58 -0.80 1.65
C LEU A 98 0.72 -1.61 1.74
N ARG A 99 0.91 -2.56 0.81
CA ARG A 99 2.11 -3.38 0.74
C ARG A 99 3.37 -2.54 0.49
N GLU A 100 3.37 -1.69 -0.54
CA GLU A 100 4.54 -0.88 -0.89
C GLU A 100 4.86 0.14 0.19
N MET A 101 3.85 0.75 0.82
CA MET A 101 4.05 1.64 1.96
C MET A 101 4.72 0.92 3.14
N ALA A 102 4.33 -0.33 3.40
CA ALA A 102 4.92 -1.12 4.48
C ALA A 102 6.35 -1.55 4.15
N SER A 103 6.60 -2.03 2.92
CA SER A 103 7.95 -2.39 2.45
C SER A 103 8.90 -1.21 2.50
N TYR A 104 8.50 -0.05 1.97
CA TYR A 104 9.31 1.17 2.01
C TYR A 104 9.53 1.66 3.46
N GLY A 105 8.52 1.51 4.32
CA GLY A 105 8.68 1.78 5.75
C GLY A 105 9.78 0.94 6.39
N ILE A 106 9.84 -0.34 6.05
CA ILE A 106 10.85 -1.30 6.56
C ILE A 106 12.24 -1.02 5.99
N GLU A 107 12.33 -0.77 4.69
CA GLU A 107 13.60 -0.69 3.97
C GLU A 107 14.27 0.69 4.08
N THR A 108 13.47 1.76 4.21
CA THR A 108 13.96 3.14 4.12
C THR A 108 13.71 3.94 5.39
N ILE A 109 12.52 3.87 5.99
CA ILE A 109 12.15 4.77 7.09
C ILE A 109 12.68 4.26 8.43
N LEU A 110 12.45 2.99 8.77
CA LEU A 110 12.93 2.41 10.03
C LEU A 110 14.45 2.56 10.21
N PRO A 111 15.31 2.29 9.21
CA PRO A 111 16.75 2.46 9.36
C PRO A 111 17.20 3.92 9.50
N SER A 112 16.35 4.88 9.12
CA SER A 112 16.68 6.30 9.13
C SER A 112 16.27 7.03 10.41
N ASP A 113 15.47 6.39 11.28
CA ASP A 113 14.90 7.03 12.47
C ASP A 113 15.31 6.31 13.75
N ASP A 114 16.28 6.88 14.47
CA ASP A 114 16.78 6.36 15.75
C ASP A 114 15.70 6.32 16.86
N SER A 115 14.58 7.02 16.68
CA SER A 115 13.46 7.02 17.63
C SER A 115 12.43 5.91 17.40
N ALA A 116 12.61 5.11 16.34
CA ALA A 116 11.73 3.98 16.02
C ALA A 116 11.70 2.94 17.14
N THR A 117 10.52 2.40 17.42
CA THR A 117 10.33 1.35 18.44
C THR A 117 10.20 -0.03 17.82
N GLU A 118 10.43 -1.08 18.61
CA GLU A 118 10.17 -2.47 18.20
C GLU A 118 8.70 -2.70 17.82
N GLU A 119 7.78 -1.96 18.45
CA GLU A 119 6.34 -2.00 18.13
C GLU A 119 6.05 -1.43 16.73
N ASP A 120 6.72 -0.35 16.35
CA ASP A 120 6.61 0.23 15.00
C ASP A 120 7.14 -0.74 13.95
N GLU A 121 8.30 -1.35 14.19
CA GLU A 121 8.87 -2.37 13.31
C GLU A 121 7.93 -3.58 13.15
N ALA A 122 7.42 -4.11 14.26
CA ALA A 122 6.47 -5.22 14.25
C ALA A 122 5.18 -4.88 13.49
N TYR A 123 4.65 -3.66 13.66
CA TYR A 123 3.46 -3.20 12.96
C TYR A 123 3.67 -3.17 11.45
N MET A 124 4.80 -2.61 10.98
CA MET A 124 5.09 -2.57 9.54
C MET A 124 5.23 -3.98 8.94
N TYR A 125 5.84 -4.92 9.66
CA TYR A 125 5.98 -6.29 9.18
C TYR A 125 4.68 -7.10 9.11
N MET A 126 3.67 -6.75 9.90
CA MET A 126 2.38 -7.44 9.88
C MET A 126 1.57 -7.18 8.60
N LEU A 127 1.79 -6.02 7.96
CA LEU A 127 0.98 -5.52 6.84
C LEU A 127 1.30 -6.12 5.46
N PRO A 128 2.57 -6.31 5.04
CA PRO A 128 2.86 -6.90 3.74
C PRO A 128 2.44 -8.37 3.75
N ILE A 129 1.61 -8.74 2.77
CA ILE A 129 1.15 -10.12 2.55
C ILE A 129 2.34 -11.08 2.34
N THR A 130 3.49 -10.57 1.89
CA THR A 130 4.73 -11.34 1.79
C THR A 130 5.59 -11.08 3.02
N MET A 131 5.82 -12.10 3.86
CA MET A 131 6.80 -12.01 4.94
C MET A 131 8.19 -11.68 4.35
N PRO A 132 8.86 -10.62 4.80
CA PRO A 132 10.24 -10.38 4.40
C PRO A 132 11.16 -11.44 5.00
N ASN A 133 12.20 -11.81 4.23
CA ASN A 133 13.15 -12.88 4.57
C ASN A 133 13.77 -12.73 5.97
N LYS A 134 13.83 -11.51 6.53
CA LYS A 134 14.35 -11.22 7.87
C LYS A 134 13.54 -11.90 8.98
N LEU A 135 12.21 -11.98 8.85
CA LEU A 135 11.33 -12.65 9.82
C LEU A 135 11.31 -14.18 9.68
N LEU A 136 11.80 -14.71 8.56
CA LEU A 136 12.05 -16.14 8.39
C LEU A 136 13.30 -16.60 9.16
N SER A 137 14.13 -15.66 9.64
CA SER A 137 15.30 -15.94 10.47
C SER A 137 14.95 -16.04 11.97
N ASN A 138 14.39 -17.20 12.32
CA ASN A 138 14.57 -17.90 13.59
C ASN A 138 14.02 -17.36 14.94
N SER A 139 13.43 -16.16 15.07
CA SER A 139 12.92 -15.68 16.39
C SER A 139 11.40 -15.50 16.51
N TYR A 140 10.66 -15.29 15.42
CA TYR A 140 9.20 -15.01 15.46
C TYR A 140 8.31 -16.17 14.96
N LEU A 141 8.93 -17.33 14.70
CA LEU A 141 8.31 -18.50 14.08
C LEU A 141 7.12 -19.17 14.81
N PRO A 142 6.99 -19.20 16.15
CA PRO A 142 5.93 -20.01 16.76
C PRO A 142 4.55 -19.33 16.73
N ILE A 143 4.47 -17.99 16.68
CA ILE A 143 3.18 -17.27 16.74
C ILE A 143 2.57 -17.12 15.34
N PHE A 144 3.39 -16.88 14.31
CA PHE A 144 2.90 -16.60 12.95
C PHE A 144 2.68 -17.84 12.06
N LYS A 145 3.33 -18.99 12.35
CA LYS A 145 3.07 -20.25 11.62
C LYS A 145 1.62 -20.74 11.73
N PHE A 146 0.96 -20.44 12.85
CA PHE A 146 -0.43 -20.84 13.08
C PHE A 146 -1.44 -20.00 12.28
N TYR A 147 -1.15 -18.72 12.05
CA TYR A 147 -2.05 -17.84 11.28
C TYR A 147 -2.00 -18.16 9.78
N TRP A 148 -0.83 -18.36 9.18
CA TRP A 148 -0.70 -18.58 7.74
C TRP A 148 -1.36 -19.87 7.22
N ILE A 149 -1.28 -20.97 7.97
CA ILE A 149 -1.88 -22.26 7.57
C ILE A 149 -3.41 -22.23 7.69
N SER A 150 -3.95 -21.41 8.61
CA SER A 150 -5.38 -21.40 8.91
C SER A 150 -6.22 -20.63 7.88
N TYR A 151 -5.64 -19.63 7.20
CA TYR A 151 -6.40 -18.76 6.28
C TYR A 151 -6.32 -19.15 4.79
N ILE A 152 -5.26 -19.86 4.35
CA ILE A 152 -5.08 -20.21 2.92
C ILE A 152 -5.57 -21.62 2.59
N LEU A 153 -5.48 -22.58 3.53
CA LEU A 153 -5.89 -23.96 3.28
C LEU A 153 -7.40 -24.12 2.98
N PRO A 154 -8.33 -23.30 3.54
CA PRO A 154 -9.74 -23.36 3.17
C PRO A 154 -10.02 -22.76 1.77
N LEU A 155 -9.15 -21.89 1.26
CA LEU A 155 -9.31 -21.21 -0.04
C LEU A 155 -8.79 -22.04 -1.23
N LEU A 156 -8.06 -23.12 -0.98
CA LEU A 156 -7.54 -24.04 -2.01
C LEU A 156 -8.37 -25.34 -2.14
N LEU A 157 -9.45 -25.48 -1.38
CA LEU A 157 -10.31 -26.67 -1.35
C LEU A 157 -11.77 -26.38 -1.74
N ILE A 158 -12.03 -25.25 -2.41
CA ILE A 158 -13.30 -24.96 -3.09
C ILE A 158 -13.03 -24.86 -4.59
#